data_AF-A0A520I522-F1
#
_entry.id   AF-A0A520I522-F1
#
_cell.length_a   1.000
_cell.length_b   1.000
_cell.length_c   1.000
_cell.angle_alpha   90.00
_cell.angle_beta   90.00
_cell.angle_gamma   90.00
#
_symmetry.space_group_name_H-M   'P 1'
#
loop_
_entity.id
_entity.type
_entity.pdbx_description
1 polymer ?
#
loop_
_entity_poly.entity_id
_entity_poly.type
_entity_poly.pdbx_seq_one_letter_code
_entity_poly.pdbx_strand_id
1 'polypeptide(L)'
;MRLSVDHRTIYRFTEPQSRLVQMLRMTPQNTHDQTVAQWRIDIDCDARLRQGRDGFGNAITMLYIDGPIDGIEIDVTGEVLTSHSDGVVHGAYEVLPPALFLRPTETTAQDKAIADFAARVTTPAAAGHRSRYRSATARPSGHACSAGSCGASGRGGSA
;
A
#
# COMPACT_ATOMS: atom_id res chain seq x y z
N MET A 1 -6.12 -15.43 16.48
CA MET A 1 -6.62 -16.52 15.62
C MET A 1 -5.53 -16.90 14.62
N ARG A 2 -5.48 -18.16 14.17
CA ARG A 2 -4.55 -18.66 13.16
C ARG A 2 -5.36 -19.09 11.95
N LEU A 3 -5.08 -18.49 10.79
CA LEU A 3 -5.79 -18.70 9.53
C LEU A 3 -4.86 -19.42 8.56
N SER A 4 -5.35 -20.50 7.98
CA SER A 4 -4.73 -21.14 6.82
C SER A 4 -5.45 -20.67 5.57
N VAL A 5 -4.71 -20.19 4.58
CA VAL A 5 -5.23 -19.71 3.30
C VAL A 5 -4.72 -20.61 2.19
N ASP A 6 -5.66 -21.10 1.39
CA ASP A 6 -5.41 -21.81 0.13
C ASP A 6 -6.24 -21.13 -0.94
N HIS A 7 -5.57 -20.64 -1.98
CA HIS A 7 -6.22 -19.92 -3.07
C HIS A 7 -5.60 -20.34 -4.40
N ARG A 8 -6.47 -20.76 -5.31
CA ARG A 8 -6.08 -21.22 -6.65
C ARG A 8 -6.77 -20.39 -7.72
N THR A 9 -5.98 -19.89 -8.67
CA THR A 9 -6.49 -19.25 -9.88
C THR A 9 -6.00 -20.00 -11.11
N ILE A 10 -6.93 -20.42 -11.97
CA ILE A 10 -6.63 -21.12 -13.22
C ILE A 10 -7.03 -20.21 -14.39
N TYR A 11 -6.07 -19.91 -15.25
CA TYR A 11 -6.30 -19.23 -16.52
C TYR A 11 -6.26 -20.24 -17.67
N ARG A 12 -7.20 -20.10 -18.59
CA ARG A 12 -7.27 -20.86 -19.86
C ARG A 12 -7.40 -19.83 -20.98
N PHE A 13 -6.42 -19.78 -21.86
CA PHE A 13 -6.42 -18.86 -22.99
C PHE A 13 -7.06 -19.53 -24.20
N THR A 14 -7.80 -18.75 -24.99
CA THR A 14 -8.42 -19.25 -26.22
C THR A 14 -7.40 -19.54 -27.32
N GLU A 15 -6.23 -18.89 -27.25
CA GLU A 15 -5.10 -19.06 -28.15
C GLU A 15 -3.79 -19.00 -27.35
N PRO A 16 -2.70 -19.64 -27.81
CA PRO A 16 -1.40 -19.61 -27.14
C PRO A 16 -0.86 -18.18 -27.02
N GLN A 17 -0.56 -17.76 -25.79
CA GLN A 17 0.01 -16.44 -25.53
C GLN A 17 1.54 -16.50 -25.64
N SER A 18 2.13 -15.54 -26.35
CA SER A 18 3.60 -15.46 -26.53
C SER A 18 4.33 -15.01 -25.26
N ARG A 19 3.64 -14.29 -24.38
CA ARG A 19 4.16 -13.83 -23.09
C ARG A 19 3.00 -13.48 -22.18
N LEU A 20 3.16 -13.68 -20.88
CA LEU A 20 2.25 -13.17 -19.86
C LEU A 20 3.01 -12.28 -18.88
N VAL A 21 2.41 -11.12 -18.59
CA VAL A 21 2.87 -10.22 -17.52
C VAL A 21 1.68 -9.88 -16.64
N GLN A 22 1.78 -10.17 -15.35
CA GLN A 22 0.69 -9.93 -14.41
C GLN A 22 1.20 -9.37 -13.09
N MET A 23 0.45 -8.41 -12.53
CA MET A 23 0.67 -7.90 -11.18
C MET A 23 -0.20 -8.68 -10.20
N LEU A 24 0.42 -9.41 -9.28
CA LEU A 24 -0.26 -10.17 -8.24
C LEU A 24 -0.30 -9.36 -6.95
N ARG A 25 -1.51 -9.03 -6.48
CA ARG A 25 -1.76 -8.44 -5.14
C ARG A 25 -2.21 -9.53 -4.15
N MET A 26 -1.48 -10.65 -4.18
CA MET A 26 -1.85 -11.87 -3.46
C MET A 26 -0.98 -12.09 -2.21
N THR A 27 -0.24 -11.07 -1.76
CA THR A 27 0.62 -11.17 -0.58
C THR A 27 0.06 -10.29 0.53
N PRO A 28 -0.40 -10.87 1.65
CA PRO A 28 -0.87 -10.09 2.79
C PRO A 28 0.29 -9.33 3.43
N GLN A 29 -0.02 -8.25 4.12
CA GLN A 29 0.96 -7.44 4.85
C GLN A 29 0.91 -7.72 6.35
N ASN A 30 2.06 -7.56 6.99
CA ASN A 30 2.16 -7.53 8.44
C ASN A 30 1.64 -6.19 8.96
N THR A 31 0.85 -6.26 10.03
CA THR A 31 0.38 -5.12 10.83
C THR A 31 0.57 -5.46 12.31
N HIS A 32 0.22 -4.58 13.24
CA HIS A 32 0.27 -4.94 14.67
C HIS A 32 -0.76 -6.02 15.01
N ASP A 33 -1.85 -6.05 14.26
CA ASP A 33 -2.97 -6.96 14.49
C ASP A 33 -2.89 -8.23 13.61
N GLN A 34 -1.87 -8.34 12.76
CA GLN A 34 -1.70 -9.44 11.82
C GLN A 34 -0.23 -9.76 11.54
N THR A 35 0.16 -11.02 11.66
CA THR A 35 1.48 -11.53 11.28
C THR A 35 1.35 -12.66 10.27
N VAL A 36 2.00 -12.52 9.13
CA VAL A 36 2.14 -13.56 8.11
C VAL A 36 3.24 -14.51 8.56
N ALA A 37 2.86 -15.72 8.97
CA ALA A 37 3.79 -16.74 9.46
C ALA A 37 4.51 -17.45 8.31
N GLN A 38 3.76 -17.78 7.25
CA GLN A 38 4.28 -18.40 6.04
C GLN A 38 3.44 -17.93 4.85
N TRP A 39 4.09 -17.69 3.71
CA TRP A 39 3.40 -17.37 2.47
C TRP A 39 4.18 -17.89 1.27
N ARG A 40 3.48 -18.53 0.34
CA ARG A 40 4.05 -19.08 -0.88
C ARG A 40 3.12 -18.79 -2.05
N ILE A 41 3.72 -18.43 -3.18
CA ILE A 41 3.06 -18.29 -4.46
C ILE A 41 3.79 -19.23 -5.41
N ASP A 42 3.09 -20.24 -5.90
CA ASP A 42 3.58 -21.21 -6.87
C ASP A 42 2.86 -21.01 -8.20
N ILE A 43 3.59 -21.28 -9.28
CA ILE A 43 3.09 -21.24 -10.64
C ILE A 43 3.39 -22.62 -11.25
N ASP A 44 2.46 -23.15 -12.04
CA ASP A 44 2.58 -24.46 -12.69
C ASP A 44 3.62 -24.55 -13.81
N CYS A 45 4.25 -23.43 -14.17
CA CYS A 45 5.23 -23.32 -15.24
C CYS A 45 6.43 -22.44 -14.86
N ASP A 46 7.45 -22.41 -15.71
CA ASP A 46 8.64 -21.57 -15.49
C ASP A 46 8.26 -20.08 -15.54
N ALA A 47 8.50 -19.40 -14.43
CA ALA A 47 8.03 -18.06 -14.20
C ALA A 47 9.07 -17.24 -13.44
N ARG A 48 9.24 -15.99 -13.85
CA ARG A 48 10.06 -15.02 -13.11
C ARG A 48 9.15 -14.17 -12.24
N LEU A 49 9.36 -14.27 -10.93
CA LEU A 49 8.69 -13.43 -9.94
C LEU A 49 9.60 -12.28 -9.51
N ARG A 50 9.03 -11.08 -9.39
CA ARG A 50 9.68 -9.88 -8.85
C ARG A 50 8.79 -9.25 -7.81
N GLN A 51 9.23 -9.25 -6.56
CA GLN A 51 8.52 -8.58 -5.48
C GLN A 51 8.73 -7.07 -5.54
N GLY A 52 7.72 -6.31 -5.13
CA GLY A 52 7.76 -4.86 -5.08
C GLY A 52 6.62 -4.30 -4.23
N ARG A 53 6.48 -2.98 -4.31
CA ARG A 53 5.34 -2.25 -3.73
C ARG A 53 4.72 -1.34 -4.78
N ASP A 54 3.40 -1.21 -4.75
CA ASP A 54 2.71 -0.23 -5.59
C ASP A 54 2.71 1.16 -4.95
N GLY A 55 2.15 2.16 -5.65
CA GLY A 55 2.08 3.54 -5.16
C GLY A 55 1.23 3.74 -3.91
N PHE A 56 0.40 2.76 -3.55
CA PHE A 56 -0.39 2.74 -2.32
C PHE A 56 0.34 2.03 -1.18
N GLY A 57 1.55 1.52 -1.43
CA GLY A 57 2.34 0.79 -0.44
C GLY A 57 1.95 -0.68 -0.30
N ASN A 58 1.03 -1.20 -1.13
CA ASN A 58 0.63 -2.61 -1.11
C ASN A 58 1.78 -3.49 -1.60
N ALA A 59 1.91 -4.69 -1.02
CA ALA A 59 2.85 -5.68 -1.50
C ALA A 59 2.35 -6.25 -2.84
N ILE A 60 3.22 -6.24 -3.84
CA ILE A 60 2.93 -6.79 -5.16
C ILE A 60 4.01 -7.78 -5.57
N THR A 61 3.62 -8.78 -6.35
CA THR A 61 4.54 -9.68 -7.04
C THR A 61 4.26 -9.58 -8.53
N MET A 62 5.23 -9.07 -9.30
CA MET A 62 5.16 -9.09 -10.75
C MET A 62 5.55 -10.47 -11.26
N LEU A 63 4.64 -11.09 -12.00
CA LEU A 63 4.78 -12.36 -12.69
C LEU A 63 5.14 -12.12 -14.15
N TYR A 64 6.18 -12.78 -14.63
CA TYR A 64 6.59 -12.80 -16.04
C TYR A 64 6.76 -14.25 -16.49
N ILE A 65 6.08 -14.60 -17.58
CA ILE A 65 6.15 -15.92 -18.20
C ILE A 65 6.41 -15.72 -19.69
N ASP A 66 7.42 -16.41 -20.20
CA ASP A 66 7.74 -16.44 -21.63
C ASP A 66 7.03 -17.64 -22.27
N GLY A 67 6.34 -17.41 -23.38
CA GLY A 67 5.48 -18.40 -24.04
C GLY A 67 6.19 -19.28 -25.09
N PRO A 68 5.42 -20.07 -25.84
CA PRO A 68 3.95 -20.10 -25.89
C PRO A 68 3.30 -20.76 -24.65
N ILE A 69 2.19 -20.19 -24.16
CA ILE A 69 1.39 -20.78 -23.06
C ILE A 69 -0.12 -20.79 -23.38
N ASP A 70 -0.79 -21.91 -23.11
CA ASP A 70 -2.24 -22.06 -23.34
C ASP A 70 -3.07 -21.79 -22.08
N GLY A 71 -2.40 -21.67 -20.94
CA GLY A 71 -3.00 -21.44 -19.64
C GLY A 71 -1.94 -21.47 -18.56
N ILE A 72 -2.31 -21.03 -17.37
CA ILE A 72 -1.46 -21.08 -16.18
C ILE A 72 -2.32 -21.37 -14.95
N GLU A 73 -1.70 -21.94 -13.93
CA GLU A 73 -2.27 -22.14 -12.61
C GLU A 73 -1.39 -21.44 -11.58
N ILE A 74 -2.04 -20.62 -10.74
CA ILE A 74 -1.41 -19.87 -9.65
C ILE A 74 -1.97 -20.43 -8.35
N ASP A 75 -1.11 -21.04 -7.56
CA ASP A 75 -1.42 -21.53 -6.22
C ASP A 75 -0.82 -20.58 -5.18
N VAL A 76 -1.67 -20.07 -4.28
CA VAL A 76 -1.27 -19.20 -3.19
C VAL A 76 -1.65 -19.87 -1.90
N THR A 77 -0.64 -20.23 -1.11
CA THR A 77 -0.81 -20.88 0.19
C THR A 77 -0.11 -20.10 1.27
N GLY A 78 -0.70 -20.06 2.45
CA GLY A 78 -0.05 -19.42 3.56
C GLY A 78 -0.80 -19.45 4.86
N GLU A 79 -0.12 -18.98 5.89
CA GLU A 79 -0.61 -18.96 7.24
C GLU A 79 -0.47 -17.57 7.83
N VAL A 80 -1.56 -17.09 8.43
CA VAL A 80 -1.66 -15.75 9.00
C VAL A 80 -2.19 -15.83 10.42
N LEU A 81 -1.47 -15.20 11.33
CA LEU A 81 -1.89 -14.97 12.70
C LEU A 81 -2.56 -13.61 12.80
N THR A 82 -3.74 -13.56 13.40
CA THR A 82 -4.46 -12.31 13.65
C THR A 82 -4.73 -12.13 15.14
N SER A 83 -4.75 -10.90 15.61
CA SER A 83 -5.29 -10.52 16.92
C SER A 83 -6.57 -9.71 16.76
N HIS A 84 -7.40 -9.71 17.79
CA HIS A 84 -8.62 -8.92 17.80
C HIS A 84 -8.30 -7.45 18.01
N SER A 85 -8.95 -6.57 17.24
CA SER A 85 -8.68 -5.13 17.27
C SER A 85 -9.95 -4.27 17.14
N ASP A 86 -11.14 -4.84 17.43
CA ASP A 86 -12.43 -4.15 17.35
C ASP A 86 -12.69 -3.43 16.02
N GLY A 87 -12.10 -3.93 14.93
CA GLY A 87 -12.23 -3.37 13.59
C GLY A 87 -11.26 -2.23 13.27
N VAL A 88 -10.34 -1.88 14.17
CA VAL A 88 -9.28 -0.88 13.93
C VAL A 88 -7.98 -1.59 13.58
N VAL A 89 -7.36 -1.27 12.44
CA VAL A 89 -6.08 -1.85 12.04
C VAL A 89 -4.93 -0.94 12.47
N HIS A 90 -4.01 -1.45 13.29
CA HIS A 90 -2.89 -0.69 13.83
C HIS A 90 -1.59 -0.95 13.06
N GLY A 91 -0.86 0.14 12.80
CA GLY A 91 0.40 0.14 12.05
C GLY A 91 0.30 -0.54 10.68
N ALA A 92 -0.83 -0.35 10.01
CA ALA A 92 -0.91 -0.53 8.57
C ALA A 92 0.14 0.36 7.89
N TYR A 93 0.74 -0.16 6.82
CA TYR A 93 1.70 0.60 6.02
C TYR A 93 0.96 1.55 5.09
N GLU A 94 0.63 2.75 5.60
CA GLU A 94 0.00 3.82 4.82
C GLU A 94 1.02 4.92 4.52
N VAL A 95 1.26 5.18 3.24
CA VAL A 95 2.24 6.17 2.77
C VAL A 95 1.57 7.45 2.25
N LEU A 96 0.28 7.39 1.93
CA LEU A 96 -0.46 8.46 1.32
C LEU A 96 -1.19 9.30 2.39
N PRO A 97 -1.39 10.60 2.14
CA PRO A 97 -2.14 11.44 3.07
C PRO A 97 -3.62 11.01 3.10
N PRO A 98 -4.28 10.95 4.28
CA PRO A 98 -5.68 10.53 4.39
C PRO A 98 -6.65 11.29 3.48
N ALA A 99 -6.36 12.56 3.18
CA ALA A 99 -7.15 13.38 2.28
C ALA A 99 -7.25 12.81 0.85
N LEU A 100 -6.29 12.00 0.42
CA LEU A 100 -6.32 11.35 -0.89
C LEU A 100 -7.52 10.41 -1.03
N PHE A 101 -7.87 9.69 0.05
CA PHE A 101 -8.97 8.73 0.07
C PHE A 101 -10.36 9.37 0.15
N LEU A 102 -10.44 10.70 0.30
CA LEU A 102 -11.69 11.45 0.22
C LEU A 102 -12.08 11.79 -1.23
N ARG A 103 -11.22 11.48 -2.21
CA ARG A 103 -11.50 11.73 -3.62
C ARG A 103 -12.53 10.71 -4.12
N PRO A 104 -13.63 11.16 -4.76
CA PRO A 104 -14.59 10.25 -5.37
C PRO A 104 -13.98 9.54 -6.59
N THR A 105 -14.40 8.29 -6.79
CA THR A 105 -14.12 7.51 -7.99
C THR A 105 -15.44 7.06 -8.61
N GLU A 106 -15.46 6.69 -9.88
CA GLU A 106 -16.69 6.24 -10.55
C GLU A 106 -17.33 5.03 -9.87
N THR A 107 -16.52 4.11 -9.34
CA THR A 107 -17.00 2.90 -8.64
C THR A 107 -17.37 3.14 -7.19
N THR A 108 -17.01 4.28 -6.61
CA THR A 108 -17.28 4.64 -5.20
C THR A 108 -17.96 6.00 -5.09
N ALA A 109 -18.76 6.38 -6.10
CA ALA A 109 -19.52 7.62 -6.07
C ALA A 109 -20.51 7.57 -4.90
N GLN A 110 -20.46 8.56 -4.03
CA GLN A 110 -21.40 8.65 -2.91
C GLN A 110 -22.80 9.01 -3.44
N ASP A 111 -23.80 8.29 -2.96
CA ASP A 111 -25.18 8.71 -3.14
C ASP A 111 -25.60 9.68 -2.03
N LYS A 112 -26.81 10.23 -2.17
CA LYS A 112 -27.36 11.16 -1.20
C LYS A 112 -27.52 10.53 0.19
N ALA A 113 -27.88 9.24 0.28
CA ALA A 113 -28.12 8.58 1.56
C ALA A 113 -26.82 8.41 2.36
N ILE A 114 -25.72 8.05 1.69
CA ILE A 114 -24.38 7.94 2.28
C ILE A 114 -23.86 9.31 2.69
N ALA A 115 -24.03 10.34 1.85
CA ALA A 115 -23.64 11.71 2.18
C ALA A 115 -24.39 12.24 3.41
N ASP A 116 -25.71 12.05 3.44
CA ASP A 116 -26.56 12.46 4.55
C ASP A 116 -26.20 11.67 5.83
N PHE A 117 -25.89 10.37 5.71
CA PHE A 117 -25.42 9.56 6.84
C PHE A 117 -24.09 10.10 7.39
N ALA A 118 -23.10 10.32 6.54
CA ALA A 118 -21.79 10.83 6.92
C ALA A 118 -21.92 12.17 7.65
N ALA A 119 -22.72 13.11 7.13
CA ALA A 119 -22.96 14.40 7.75
C ALA A 119 -23.57 14.28 9.16
N ARG A 120 -24.55 13.37 9.36
CA ARG A 120 -25.16 13.15 10.68
C ARG A 120 -24.16 12.64 11.72
N VAL A 121 -23.25 11.75 11.34
CA VAL A 121 -22.29 11.13 12.28
C VAL A 121 -21.03 11.95 12.50
N THR A 122 -20.65 12.83 11.55
CA THR A 122 -19.50 13.75 11.71
C THR A 122 -19.87 15.11 12.29
N THR A 123 -21.16 15.47 12.31
CA THR A 123 -21.61 16.65 13.06
C THR A 123 -21.32 16.42 14.54
N PRO A 124 -20.48 17.25 15.20
CA PRO A 124 -20.17 17.03 16.59
C PRO A 124 -21.44 17.23 17.42
N ALA A 125 -22.00 16.14 17.96
CA ALA A 125 -22.78 16.26 19.18
C ALA A 125 -21.82 16.83 20.25
N ALA A 126 -22.23 17.91 20.91
CA ALA A 126 -21.48 18.45 22.02
C ALA A 126 -21.11 17.33 23.01
N ALA A 127 -19.82 17.25 23.34
CA ALA A 127 -19.16 16.36 24.28
C ALA A 127 -18.77 14.93 23.80
N GLY A 128 -17.46 14.64 23.85
CA GLY A 128 -17.05 13.41 24.53
C GLY A 128 -16.09 12.43 23.85
N HIS A 129 -15.63 12.59 22.61
CA HIS A 129 -14.54 11.72 22.13
C HIS A 129 -13.70 12.36 21.01
N ARG A 130 -12.55 12.92 21.38
CA ARG A 130 -11.54 13.36 20.41
C ARG A 130 -10.86 12.12 19.83
N SER A 131 -11.34 11.64 18.68
CA SER A 131 -10.55 10.74 17.82
C SER A 131 -9.25 11.45 17.43
N ARG A 132 -8.13 10.95 17.93
CA ARG A 132 -6.78 11.53 17.78
C ARG A 132 -6.16 11.16 16.44
N TYR A 133 -6.84 11.35 15.32
CA TYR A 133 -6.13 11.52 14.04
C TYR A 133 -5.60 12.95 13.95
N ARG A 134 -4.61 13.26 14.81
CA ARG A 134 -3.68 14.35 14.51
C ARG A 134 -2.73 13.78 13.46
N SER A 135 -2.91 14.19 12.21
CA SER A 135 -1.81 14.20 11.26
C SER A 135 -0.68 14.99 11.90
N ALA A 136 0.33 14.27 12.39
CA ALA A 136 1.55 14.86 12.88
C ALA A 136 2.35 15.37 11.68
N THR A 137 1.92 16.48 11.06
CA THR A 137 2.81 17.34 10.30
C THR A 137 3.62 18.16 11.31
N ALA A 138 4.41 17.46 12.14
CA ALA A 138 5.56 18.07 12.78
C ALA A 138 6.60 18.29 11.69
N ARG A 139 6.48 19.42 11.00
CA ARG A 139 7.53 20.04 10.21
C ARG A 139 8.77 20.10 11.13
N PRO A 140 9.87 19.36 10.86
CA PRO A 140 11.07 19.57 11.62
C PRO A 140 11.48 21.02 11.38
N SER A 141 11.55 21.79 12.47
CA SER A 141 12.24 23.06 12.53
C SER A 141 13.70 22.79 12.15
N GLY A 142 13.97 22.86 10.84
CA GLY A 142 15.32 22.83 10.31
C GLY A 142 16.09 23.98 10.94
N HIS A 143 17.13 23.59 11.67
CA HIS A 143 18.18 24.47 12.17
C HIS A 143 18.54 25.53 11.14
N ALA A 144 18.45 26.80 11.56
CA ALA A 144 19.09 27.90 10.86
C ALA A 144 20.60 27.66 10.88
N CYS A 145 21.13 27.08 9.81
CA CYS A 145 22.55 27.11 9.53
C CYS A 145 22.85 28.51 9.00
N SER A 146 23.38 29.37 9.86
CA SER A 146 23.80 30.72 9.50
C SER A 146 24.98 30.62 8.52
N ALA A 147 24.70 30.79 7.22
CA ALA A 147 25.72 31.09 6.22
C ALA A 147 26.18 32.54 6.44
N GLY A 148 27.03 32.74 7.45
CA GLY A 148 27.76 33.96 7.70
C GLY A 148 29.18 33.85 7.13
N SER A 149 29.56 34.83 6.32
CA SER A 149 30.88 35.11 5.73
C SER A 149 31.15 34.59 4.30
N CYS A 150 30.40 35.13 3.34
CA CYS A 150 30.98 35.48 2.05
C CYS A 150 31.63 36.87 2.21
N GLY A 151 32.90 36.89 2.60
CA GLY A 151 33.72 38.10 2.67
C GLY A 151 34.54 38.25 1.40
N ALA A 152 34.09 39.14 0.51
CA ALA A 152 34.89 39.62 -0.61
C ALA A 152 35.88 40.69 -0.11
N SER A 153 37.18 40.43 -0.27
CA SER A 153 38.27 41.42 -0.28
C SER A 153 39.48 40.71 -0.89
N GLY A 154 40.25 41.20 -1.86
CA GLY A 154 40.38 42.48 -2.51
C GLY A 154 41.56 42.35 -3.48
N ARG A 155 41.64 43.26 -4.44
CA ARG A 155 42.62 43.31 -5.54
C ARG A 155 44.05 43.65 -5.07
N GLY A 156 45.02 43.35 -5.94
CA GLY A 156 46.39 43.91 -5.98
C GLY A 156 47.45 42.88 -5.56
N GLY A 157 48.52 42.59 -6.29
CA GLY A 157 49.26 43.33 -7.31
C GLY A 157 50.72 43.48 -6.84
N SER A 158 51.68 42.97 -7.63
CA SER A 158 53.16 43.09 -7.52
C SER A 158 53.83 42.52 -6.24
N ALA A 159 55.00 41.89 -6.27
CA ALA A 159 56.12 41.89 -7.23
C ALA A 159 56.74 40.49 -7.34
#